data_AF-W2QY75-F1
#
_entry.id   AF-W2QY75-F1
#
_cell.length_a   1.000
_cell.length_b   1.000
_cell.length_c   1.000
_cell.angle_alpha   90.00
_cell.angle_beta   90.00
_cell.angle_gamma   90.00
#
_symmetry.space_group_name_H-M   'P 1'
#
loop_
_entity.id
_entity.type
_entity.pdbx_description
1 polymer ?
#
loop_
_entity_poly.entity_id
_entity_poly.type
_entity_poly.pdbx_seq_one_letter_code
_entity_poly.pdbx_strand_id
1 'polypeptide(L)'
;MLQFYSQQQSRLREQIAAQNARFETLTSKPPAARKAEPPKYHGTLSENLELRFFTIEQYYADYHPLMVEESPSFVTMISCHLASTPMNWYRHIRTTVLYQQGLRKETNNHLREHHPATLEETIQLALRFDHGLQRPAQASSDWEKTATCHRCKAVVHIAPNCPNK
;
A
#
# COMPACT_ATOMS: atom_id res chain seq x y z
N MET A 1 31.75 39.35 40.53
CA MET A 1 30.67 38.40 40.87
C MET A 1 29.87 37.96 39.64
N LEU A 2 29.15 38.85 38.95
CA LEU A 2 28.34 38.49 37.76
C LEU A 2 29.13 37.87 36.60
N GLN A 3 30.32 38.41 36.27
CA GLN A 3 31.18 37.84 35.21
C GLN A 3 31.73 36.44 35.54
N PHE A 4 31.97 36.17 36.82
CA PHE A 4 32.43 34.85 37.25
C PHE A 4 31.30 33.82 37.11
N TYR A 5 30.08 34.21 37.48
CA TYR A 5 28.88 33.38 37.36
C TYR A 5 28.55 33.06 35.90
N SER A 6 28.59 34.07 35.01
CA SER A 6 28.36 33.85 33.57
C SER A 6 29.42 32.95 32.94
N GLN A 7 30.69 33.12 33.32
CA GLN A 7 31.78 32.27 32.85
C GLN A 7 31.62 30.83 33.34
N GLN A 8 31.22 30.61 34.59
CA GLN A 8 30.96 29.27 35.12
C GLN A 8 29.78 28.60 34.40
N GLN A 9 28.71 29.37 34.13
CA GLN A 9 27.53 28.90 33.42
C GLN A 9 27.83 28.52 31.95
N SER A 10 28.72 29.26 31.29
CA SER A 10 29.20 28.95 29.93
C SER A 10 29.93 27.61 29.89
N ARG A 11 30.88 27.40 30.81
CA ARG A 11 31.67 26.16 30.88
C ARG A 11 30.79 24.93 31.14
N LEU A 12 29.79 25.09 32.00
CA LEU A 12 28.84 24.02 32.29
C LEU A 12 27.99 23.67 31.05
N ARG A 13 27.52 24.69 30.33
CA ARG A 13 26.77 24.50 29.07
C ARG A 13 27.62 23.83 27.99
N GLU A 14 28.88 24.24 27.83
CA GLU A 14 29.82 23.62 26.89
C GLU A 14 30.09 22.15 27.25
N GLN A 15 30.25 21.82 28.53
CA GLN A 15 30.40 20.42 28.96
C GLN A 15 29.15 19.59 28.63
N ILE A 16 27.96 20.12 28.89
CA ILE A 16 26.69 19.45 28.55
C ILE A 16 26.58 19.26 27.04
N ALA A 17 26.87 20.31 26.26
CA ALA A 17 26.82 20.23 24.80
C ALA A 17 27.85 19.23 24.25
N ALA A 18 29.07 19.22 24.78
CA ALA A 18 30.10 18.26 24.39
C ALA A 18 29.74 16.82 24.79
N GLN A 19 29.09 16.63 25.94
CA GLN A 19 28.61 15.32 26.38
C GLN A 19 27.46 14.83 25.48
N ASN A 20 26.50 15.70 25.16
CA ASN A 20 25.39 15.39 24.27
C ASN A 20 25.90 15.07 22.85
N ALA A 21 26.84 15.86 22.32
CA ALA A 21 27.43 15.60 21.01
C ALA A 21 28.15 14.25 20.97
N ARG A 22 28.88 13.88 22.03
CA ARG A 22 29.52 12.55 22.16
C ARG A 22 28.50 11.43 22.25
N PHE A 23 27.41 11.64 22.98
CA PHE A 23 26.31 10.68 23.06
C PHE A 23 25.66 10.48 21.69
N GLU A 24 25.37 11.55 20.96
CA GLU A 24 24.85 11.51 19.59
C GLU A 24 25.81 10.79 18.63
N THR A 25 27.12 10.96 18.79
CA THR A 25 28.10 10.21 17.96
C THR A 25 28.11 8.71 18.27
N LEU A 26 27.86 8.33 19.52
CA LEU A 26 27.77 6.94 19.95
C LEU A 26 26.46 6.28 19.51
N THR A 27 25.35 7.02 19.50
CA THR A 27 24.04 6.53 19.07
C THR A 27 23.84 6.54 17.56
N SER A 28 24.50 7.46 16.84
CA SER A 28 24.42 7.53 15.36
C SER A 28 25.35 6.55 14.65
N LYS A 29 26.25 5.89 15.38
CA LYS A 29 27.15 4.91 14.79
C LYS A 29 26.31 3.74 14.26
N PRO A 30 26.38 3.42 12.94
CA PRO A 30 25.63 2.32 12.39
C PRO A 30 25.97 1.03 13.14
N PRO A 31 24.99 0.17 13.42
CA PRO A 31 25.26 -1.13 14.01
C PRO A 31 26.31 -1.85 13.15
N ALA A 32 27.35 -2.39 13.78
CA ALA A 32 28.34 -3.18 13.06
C ALA A 32 27.61 -4.29 12.30
N ALA A 33 27.91 -4.46 11.00
CA ALA A 33 27.31 -5.50 10.18
C ALA A 33 27.45 -6.85 10.90
N ARG A 34 26.32 -7.42 11.33
CA ARG A 34 26.32 -8.69 12.08
C ARG A 34 26.86 -9.77 11.15
N LYS A 35 27.83 -10.56 11.64
CA LYS A 35 28.47 -11.64 10.86
C LYS A 35 27.53 -12.79 10.50
N ALA A 36 26.40 -12.91 11.19
CA ALA A 36 25.39 -13.91 10.91
C ALA A 36 24.21 -13.28 10.16
N GLU A 37 23.87 -13.84 9.01
CA GLU A 37 22.64 -13.55 8.28
C GLU A 37 21.46 -14.09 9.11
N PRO A 38 20.33 -13.37 9.22
CA PRO A 38 19.20 -13.88 9.97
C PRO A 38 18.62 -15.11 9.25
N PRO A 39 18.05 -16.08 9.98
CA PRO A 39 17.45 -17.26 9.36
C PRO A 39 16.39 -16.86 8.31
N LYS A 40 16.29 -17.54 7.17
CA LYS A 40 15.29 -17.26 6.13
C LYS A 40 13.93 -17.84 6.46
N TYR A 41 12.85 -17.06 6.41
CA TYR A 41 11.50 -17.55 6.73
C TYR A 41 10.89 -18.34 5.58
N HIS A 42 10.56 -19.61 5.81
CA HIS A 42 10.10 -20.53 4.76
C HIS A 42 8.57 -20.57 4.60
N GLY A 43 7.82 -20.17 5.62
CA GLY A 43 6.36 -20.14 5.58
C GLY A 43 5.73 -21.53 5.68
N THR A 44 6.41 -22.48 6.33
CA THR A 44 5.85 -23.82 6.54
C THR A 44 5.01 -23.86 7.82
N LEU A 45 3.98 -24.71 7.87
CA LEU A 45 3.11 -24.88 9.05
C LEU A 45 3.86 -25.41 10.28
N SER A 46 5.07 -25.95 10.09
CA SER A 46 5.95 -26.45 11.14
C SER A 46 6.87 -25.37 11.75
N GLU A 47 7.00 -24.19 11.13
CA GLU A 47 7.80 -23.11 11.68
C GLU A 47 7.05 -22.41 12.82
N ASN A 48 7.72 -22.24 13.96
CA ASN A 48 7.17 -21.48 15.08
C ASN A 48 7.25 -19.97 14.78
N LEU A 49 6.09 -19.35 14.57
CA LEU A 49 5.96 -17.93 14.23
C LEU A 49 6.39 -17.00 15.37
N GLU A 50 6.12 -17.34 16.62
CA GLU A 50 6.51 -16.51 17.77
C GLU A 50 8.03 -16.46 17.92
N LEU A 51 8.68 -17.62 17.86
CA LEU A 51 10.14 -17.70 17.91
C LEU A 51 10.78 -16.94 16.75
N ARG A 52 10.12 -16.95 15.59
CA ARG A 52 10.50 -16.19 14.39
C ARG A 52 10.44 -14.69 14.61
N PHE A 53 9.31 -14.17 15.10
CA PHE A 53 9.16 -12.74 15.38
C PHE A 53 10.19 -12.30 16.42
N PHE A 54 10.34 -13.05 17.51
CA PHE A 54 11.34 -12.77 18.54
C PHE A 54 12.76 -12.71 17.97
N THR A 55 13.15 -13.69 17.14
CA THR A 55 14.49 -13.74 16.55
C THR A 55 14.74 -12.56 15.59
N ILE A 56 13.73 -12.18 14.81
CA ILE A 56 13.81 -11.04 13.87
C ILE A 56 13.87 -9.71 14.63
N GLU A 57 13.04 -9.52 15.65
CA GLU A 57 13.06 -8.33 16.51
C GLU A 57 14.40 -8.15 17.20
N GLN A 58 14.95 -9.23 17.79
CA GLN A 58 16.28 -9.22 18.38
C GLN A 58 17.37 -9.00 17.31
N TYR A 59 17.17 -9.48 16.09
CA TYR A 59 18.09 -9.23 14.98
C TYR A 59 18.14 -7.74 14.59
N TYR A 60 16.98 -7.09 14.60
CA TYR A 60 16.83 -5.70 14.15
C TYR A 60 16.77 -4.66 15.26
N ALA A 61 16.95 -5.05 16.52
CA ALA A 61 16.91 -4.14 17.66
C ALA A 61 17.85 -2.92 17.50
N ASP A 62 19.01 -3.08 16.87
CA ASP A 62 19.94 -1.97 16.65
C ASP A 62 19.50 -1.03 15.49
N TYR A 63 18.57 -1.48 14.65
CA TYR A 63 17.98 -0.74 13.55
C TYR A 63 16.64 -0.08 13.93
N HIS A 64 16.27 -0.12 15.22
CA HIS A 64 15.01 0.43 15.72
C HIS A 64 14.70 1.87 15.26
N PRO A 65 15.67 2.80 15.12
CA PRO A 65 15.40 4.12 14.53
C PRO A 65 14.83 4.05 13.11
N LEU A 66 15.29 3.10 12.29
CA LEU A 66 14.79 2.87 10.92
C LEU A 66 13.45 2.13 10.89
N MET A 67 13.12 1.40 11.98
CA MET A 67 11.83 0.71 12.14
C MET A 67 10.71 1.70 12.45
N VAL A 68 10.99 2.70 13.29
CA VAL A 68 10.01 3.70 13.73
C VAL A 68 9.58 4.63 12.59
N GLU A 69 10.45 4.87 11.61
CA GLU A 69 10.18 5.78 10.50
C GLU A 69 9.34 5.19 9.35
N GLU A 70 8.74 4.00 9.51
CA GLU A 70 8.04 3.25 8.42
C GLU A 70 8.82 3.25 7.09
N SER A 71 10.16 3.20 7.20
CA SER A 71 11.03 3.48 6.07
C SER A 71 10.93 2.39 4.98
N PRO A 72 10.77 2.75 3.69
CA PRO A 72 10.84 1.80 2.58
C PRO A 72 12.14 0.99 2.55
N SER A 73 13.23 1.56 3.07
CA SER A 73 14.52 0.90 3.19
C SER A 73 14.49 -0.26 4.19
N PHE A 74 13.78 -0.09 5.31
CA PHE A 74 13.61 -1.16 6.30
C PHE A 74 12.76 -2.31 5.76
N VAL A 75 11.65 -1.98 5.08
CA VAL A 75 10.79 -2.99 4.43
C VAL A 75 11.58 -3.79 3.38
N THR A 76 12.41 -3.10 2.58
CA THR A 76 13.28 -3.75 1.59
C THR A 76 14.27 -4.69 2.29
N MET A 77 14.89 -4.23 3.37
CA MET A 77 15.86 -5.01 4.16
C MET A 77 15.25 -6.28 4.75
N ILE A 78 14.05 -6.21 5.34
CA ILE A 78 13.34 -7.39 5.86
C ILE A 78 12.95 -8.34 4.74
N SER A 79 12.50 -7.82 3.59
CA SER A 79 12.03 -8.66 2.49
C SER A 79 13.10 -9.59 1.92
N CYS A 80 14.38 -9.23 2.04
CA CYS A 80 15.51 -10.07 1.64
C CYS A 80 15.64 -11.37 2.47
N HIS A 81 15.02 -11.43 3.65
CA HIS A 81 15.07 -12.59 4.55
C HIS A 81 13.82 -13.49 4.47
N LEU A 82 12.93 -13.20 3.52
CA LEU A 82 11.82 -14.08 3.17
C LEU A 82 12.30 -15.13 2.17
N ALA A 83 11.95 -16.40 2.39
CA ALA A 83 12.07 -17.41 1.35
C ALA A 83 10.97 -17.24 0.30
N SER A 84 11.04 -18.03 -0.77
CA SER A 84 10.19 -17.90 -1.95
C SER A 84 8.69 -17.82 -1.64
N THR A 85 8.19 -18.65 -0.72
CA THR A 85 6.76 -18.71 -0.39
C THR A 85 6.26 -17.43 0.30
N PRO A 86 6.81 -16.99 1.46
CA PRO A 86 6.44 -15.71 2.05
C PRO A 86 6.73 -14.50 1.16
N MET A 87 7.80 -14.54 0.35
CA MET A 87 8.12 -13.47 -0.59
C MET A 87 7.07 -13.33 -1.69
N ASN A 88 6.51 -14.44 -2.17
CA ASN A 88 5.40 -14.43 -3.13
C ASN A 88 4.13 -13.82 -2.51
N TRP A 89 3.81 -14.15 -1.26
CA TRP A 89 2.70 -13.52 -0.53
C TRP A 89 2.91 -12.01 -0.37
N TYR A 90 4.11 -11.59 0.05
CA TYR A 90 4.45 -10.18 0.18
C TYR A 90 4.29 -9.41 -1.14
N ARG A 91 4.81 -9.95 -2.26
CA ARG A 91 4.63 -9.35 -3.59
C ARG A 91 3.16 -9.25 -3.98
N HIS A 92 2.39 -10.30 -3.74
CA HIS A 92 0.97 -10.33 -4.07
C HIS A 92 0.20 -9.26 -3.29
N ILE A 93 0.34 -9.23 -1.96
CA ILE A 93 -0.32 -8.25 -1.08
C ILE A 93 0.09 -6.83 -1.46
N ARG A 94 1.40 -6.57 -1.66
CA ARG A 94 1.88 -5.25 -2.07
C ARG A 94 1.30 -4.80 -3.41
N THR A 95 1.20 -5.72 -4.37
CA THR A 95 0.62 -5.44 -5.69
C THR A 95 -0.87 -5.14 -5.58
N THR A 96 -1.61 -5.94 -4.81
CA THR A 96 -3.04 -5.75 -4.58
C THR A 96 -3.33 -4.43 -3.86
N VAL A 97 -2.55 -4.06 -2.85
CA VAL A 97 -2.69 -2.77 -2.14
C VAL A 97 -2.36 -1.58 -3.04
N LEU A 98 -1.26 -1.63 -3.79
CA LEU A 98 -0.91 -0.56 -4.74
C LEU A 98 -1.94 -0.43 -5.86
N TYR A 99 -2.46 -1.55 -6.35
CA TYR A 99 -3.57 -1.58 -7.30
C TYR A 99 -4.80 -0.90 -6.70
N GLN A 100 -5.19 -1.27 -5.48
CA GLN A 100 -6.32 -0.65 -4.77
C GLN A 100 -6.15 0.87 -4.53
N GLN A 101 -4.92 1.35 -4.33
CA GLN A 101 -4.61 2.78 -4.20
C GLN A 101 -4.65 3.54 -5.54
N GLY A 102 -4.37 2.86 -6.66
CA GLY A 102 -4.50 3.41 -8.02
C GLY A 102 -5.91 3.27 -8.62
N LEU A 103 -6.79 2.50 -7.98
CA LEU A 103 -8.17 2.35 -8.40
C LEU A 103 -8.99 3.59 -8.05
N ARG A 104 -9.92 3.94 -8.95
CA ARG A 104 -10.98 4.92 -8.67
C ARG A 104 -11.74 4.49 -7.42
N LYS A 105 -12.19 5.46 -6.61
CA LYS A 105 -12.88 5.21 -5.33
C LYS A 105 -14.11 4.32 -5.51
N GLU A 106 -14.84 4.52 -6.61
CA GLU A 106 -16.03 3.76 -6.99
C GLU A 106 -15.69 2.30 -7.29
N THR A 107 -14.62 2.07 -8.07
CA THR A 107 -14.12 0.72 -8.38
C THR A 107 -13.62 0.02 -7.12
N ASN A 108 -12.93 0.74 -6.22
CA ASN A 108 -12.49 0.20 -4.93
C ASN A 108 -13.68 -0.22 -4.05
N ASN A 109 -14.70 0.63 -3.91
CA ASN A 109 -15.92 0.30 -3.16
C ASN A 109 -16.61 -0.95 -3.73
N HIS A 110 -16.72 -1.04 -5.06
CA HIS A 110 -17.32 -2.20 -5.72
C HIS A 110 -16.55 -3.50 -5.43
N LEU A 111 -15.21 -3.47 -5.47
CA LEU A 111 -14.40 -4.63 -5.09
C LEU A 111 -14.58 -5.02 -3.62
N ARG A 112 -14.73 -4.03 -2.72
CA ARG A 112 -15.00 -4.27 -1.30
C ARG A 112 -16.37 -4.89 -1.05
N GLU A 113 -17.38 -4.58 -1.85
CA GLU A 113 -18.69 -5.20 -1.73
C GLU A 113 -18.66 -6.68 -2.15
N HIS A 114 -17.91 -7.00 -3.20
CA HIS A 114 -17.90 -8.32 -3.81
C HIS A 114 -16.85 -9.30 -3.26
N HIS A 115 -15.87 -8.84 -2.48
CA HIS A 115 -14.89 -9.67 -1.79
C HIS A 115 -14.24 -10.78 -2.66
N PRO A 116 -13.61 -10.44 -3.81
CA PRO A 116 -12.97 -11.44 -4.67
C PRO A 116 -11.85 -12.18 -3.94
N ALA A 117 -11.75 -13.50 -4.14
CA ALA A 117 -10.81 -14.37 -3.44
C ALA A 117 -9.45 -14.44 -4.14
N THR A 118 -9.38 -14.05 -5.42
CA THR A 118 -8.16 -14.08 -6.22
C THR A 118 -7.90 -12.77 -6.95
N LEU A 119 -6.63 -12.54 -7.30
CA LEU A 119 -6.24 -11.37 -8.09
C LEU A 119 -6.88 -11.37 -9.48
N GLU A 120 -7.01 -12.54 -10.11
CA GLU A 120 -7.67 -12.68 -11.42
C GLU A 120 -9.14 -12.25 -11.34
N GLU A 121 -9.86 -12.71 -10.31
CA GLU A 121 -11.25 -12.27 -10.06
C GLU A 121 -11.33 -10.76 -9.79
N THR A 122 -10.38 -10.21 -9.04
CA THR A 122 -10.31 -8.78 -8.74
C THR A 122 -10.14 -7.95 -10.01
N ILE A 123 -9.23 -8.36 -10.91
CA ILE A 123 -8.97 -7.69 -12.19
C ILE A 123 -10.21 -7.77 -13.08
N GLN A 124 -10.80 -8.96 -13.25
CA GLN A 124 -11.99 -9.11 -14.10
C GLN A 124 -13.19 -8.33 -13.59
N LEU A 125 -13.36 -8.26 -12.27
CA LEU A 125 -14.45 -7.53 -11.65
C LEU A 125 -14.27 -6.01 -11.79
N ALA A 126 -13.05 -5.50 -11.56
CA ALA A 126 -12.72 -4.10 -11.76
C ALA A 126 -12.91 -3.66 -13.22
N LEU A 127 -12.44 -4.47 -14.18
CA LEU A 127 -12.59 -4.19 -15.61
C LEU A 127 -14.06 -4.19 -16.05
N ARG A 128 -14.87 -5.14 -15.56
CA ARG A 128 -16.32 -5.18 -15.85
C ARG A 128 -17.04 -3.94 -15.33
N PHE A 129 -16.72 -3.52 -14.11
CA PHE A 129 -17.30 -2.33 -13.50
C PHE A 129 -16.92 -1.06 -14.28
N ASP A 130 -15.64 -0.90 -14.59
CA ASP A 130 -15.14 0.25 -15.37
C ASP A 130 -15.75 0.29 -16.78
N HIS A 131 -15.88 -0.86 -17.46
CA HIS A 131 -16.58 -0.93 -18.75
C HIS A 131 -18.08 -0.61 -18.64
N GLY A 132 -18.71 -0.93 -17.52
CA GLY A 132 -20.08 -0.53 -17.20
C GLY A 132 -20.22 0.99 -17.03
N LEU A 133 -19.22 1.64 -16.41
CA LEU A 133 -19.12 3.10 -16.29
C LEU A 133 -18.77 3.78 -17.62
N GLN A 134 -18.00 3.11 -18.47
CA GLN A 134 -17.60 3.60 -19.79
C GLN A 134 -18.69 3.48 -20.86
N ARG A 135 -19.88 2.90 -20.55
CA ARG A 135 -21.00 2.89 -21.49
C ARG A 135 -21.31 4.35 -21.83
N PRO A 136 -21.06 4.82 -23.07
CA PRO A 136 -21.39 6.18 -23.42
C PRO A 136 -22.89 6.36 -23.16
N ALA A 137 -23.32 7.55 -22.76
CA ALA A 137 -24.72 7.97 -22.87
C ALA A 137 -25.22 8.02 -24.35
N GLN A 138 -24.58 7.26 -25.23
CA GLN A 138 -24.67 7.16 -26.68
C GLN A 138 -24.51 5.67 -27.05
N ALA A 139 -25.34 4.79 -26.48
CA ALA A 139 -25.81 3.67 -27.27
C ALA A 139 -26.66 4.30 -28.37
N SER A 140 -26.05 4.42 -29.55
CA SER A 140 -26.60 5.02 -30.76
C SER A 140 -28.11 4.84 -30.87
N SER A 141 -28.81 5.93 -31.17
CA SER A 141 -30.22 6.02 -31.58
C SER A 141 -30.58 5.13 -32.80
N ASP A 142 -29.71 4.22 -33.22
CA ASP A 142 -29.94 3.30 -34.34
C ASP A 142 -31.00 2.24 -34.03
N TRP A 143 -31.22 1.91 -32.75
CA TRP A 143 -32.33 1.03 -32.39
C TRP A 143 -33.69 1.73 -32.59
N GLU A 144 -33.76 3.06 -32.46
CA GLU A 144 -34.99 3.82 -32.72
C GLU A 144 -35.34 3.81 -34.21
N LYS A 145 -34.33 3.76 -35.10
CA LYS A 145 -34.50 3.65 -36.56
C LYS A 145 -34.97 2.27 -37.03
N THR A 146 -34.91 1.26 -36.16
CA THR A 146 -35.43 -0.09 -36.42
C THR A 146 -36.62 -0.44 -35.52
N ALA A 147 -37.02 0.47 -34.63
CA ALA A 147 -38.15 0.27 -33.74
C ALA A 147 -39.48 0.47 -34.47
N THR A 148 -40.41 -0.47 -34.27
CA THR A 148 -41.76 -0.36 -34.82
C THR A 148 -42.67 0.44 -33.88
N CYS A 149 -43.23 1.53 -34.39
CA CYS A 149 -44.22 2.32 -33.68
C CYS A 149 -45.49 1.49 -33.40
N HIS A 150 -45.86 1.31 -32.14
CA HIS A 150 -47.08 0.58 -31.79
C HIS A 150 -48.37 1.28 -32.25
N ARG A 151 -48.34 2.60 -32.46
CA ARG A 151 -49.50 3.41 -32.85
C ARG A 151 -49.78 3.35 -34.36
N CYS A 152 -48.76 3.53 -35.21
CA CYS A 152 -48.92 3.58 -36.66
C CYS A 152 -48.26 2.42 -37.43
N LYS A 153 -47.60 1.49 -36.73
CA LYS A 153 -46.88 0.32 -37.27
C LYS A 153 -45.71 0.65 -38.22
N ALA A 154 -45.26 1.89 -38.30
CA ALA A 154 -44.07 2.28 -39.06
C ALA A 154 -42.76 1.95 -38.30
N VAL A 155 -41.69 1.57 -39.01
CA VAL A 155 -40.42 1.04 -38.45
C VAL A 155 -39.36 2.14 -38.22
N VAL A 156 -39.74 3.42 -38.32
CA VAL A 156 -38.80 4.55 -38.32
C VAL A 156 -38.72 5.29 -36.98
N HIS A 157 -39.70 5.09 -36.10
CA HIS A 157 -39.83 5.84 -34.85
C HIS A 157 -40.61 5.07 -33.79
N ILE A 158 -40.51 5.51 -32.54
CA ILE A 158 -41.28 4.98 -31.40
C ILE A 158 -42.56 5.79 -31.15
N ALA A 159 -43.57 5.17 -30.52
CA ALA A 159 -44.90 5.75 -30.28
C ALA A 159 -44.91 7.18 -29.68
N PRO A 160 -44.02 7.56 -28.74
CA PRO A 160 -43.94 8.92 -28.22
C PRO A 160 -43.65 10.00 -29.27
N ASN A 161 -42.95 9.63 -30.35
CA ASN A 161 -42.52 10.53 -31.42
C ASN A 161 -43.36 10.36 -32.70
N CYS A 162 -44.56 9.78 -32.58
CA CYS A 162 -45.41 9.54 -33.75
C CYS A 162 -46.01 10.85 -34.28
N PRO A 163 -45.88 11.14 -35.59
CA PRO A 163 -46.44 12.36 -36.19
C PRO A 163 -47.98 12.35 -36.24
N ASN A 164 -48.60 11.16 -36.18
CA ASN A 164 -50.05 10.99 -36.10
C ASN A 164 -50.53 11.01 -34.63
N LYS A 165 -50.20 12.06 -33.87
CA LYS A 165 -50.64 12.18 -32.47
C LYS A 165 -52.16 12.12 -32.34
#